data_AF-A0A5N6NHF4-F1
#
_entry.id   AF-A0A5N6NHF4-F1
#
_cell.length_a   1.000
_cell.length_b   1.000
_cell.length_c   1.000
_cell.angle_alpha   90.00
_cell.angle_beta   90.00
_cell.angle_gamma   90.00
#
_symmetry.space_group_name_H-M   'P 1'
#
loop_
_entity.id
_entity.type
_entity.pdbx_description
1 polymer ?
#
loop_
_entity_poly.entity_id
_entity_poly.type
_entity_poly.pdbx_seq_one_letter_code
_entity_poly.pdbx_strand_id
1 'polypeptide(L)'
;MGSESYDEAIAALKKLLSEKEDLAPVAAAKINEITAQLSTLPDSKPAFDPVDRIKTGFAKFKSEKYSANPALYEDLSKGQSPKLMVFACSDSRVCPSHVLDFQPGEAFVVRNVANMVPPFDKVK
;
A
#
# COMPACT_ATOMS: atom_id res chain seq x y z
N MET A 1 -9.12 -13.30 -3.46
CA MET A 1 -10.43 -12.63 -3.52
C MET A 1 -10.66 -11.84 -4.81
N GLY A 2 -9.64 -11.36 -5.53
CA GLY A 2 -9.86 -10.62 -6.79
C GLY A 2 -10.03 -11.49 -8.05
N SER A 3 -9.34 -12.62 -8.17
CA SER A 3 -9.35 -13.46 -9.39
C SER A 3 -10.70 -14.13 -9.67
N GLU A 4 -11.36 -14.65 -8.62
CA GLU A 4 -12.66 -15.34 -8.75
C GLU A 4 -13.76 -14.42 -9.31
N SER A 5 -13.70 -13.11 -9.00
CA SER A 5 -14.65 -12.11 -9.51
C SER A 5 -14.47 -11.83 -11.01
N TYR A 6 -13.25 -11.95 -11.53
CA TYR A 6 -12.99 -11.73 -12.97
C TYR A 6 -13.39 -12.94 -13.80
N ASP A 7 -13.16 -14.15 -13.30
CA ASP A 7 -13.53 -15.38 -14.00
C ASP A 7 -15.06 -15.52 -14.12
N GLU A 8 -15.81 -15.14 -13.08
CA GLU A 8 -17.28 -15.06 -13.12
C GLU A 8 -17.78 -14.01 -14.12
N ALA A 9 -17.15 -12.83 -14.16
CA ALA A 9 -17.50 -11.78 -15.11
C ALA A 9 -17.22 -12.20 -16.58
N ILE A 10 -16.12 -12.92 -16.82
CA ILE A 10 -15.77 -13.46 -18.13
C ILE A 10 -16.77 -14.54 -18.57
N ALA A 11 -17.19 -15.42 -17.65
CA ALA A 11 -18.18 -16.45 -17.94
C ALA A 11 -19.56 -15.87 -18.26
N ALA A 12 -20.01 -14.85 -17.51
CA ALA A 12 -21.27 -14.15 -17.75
C ALA A 12 -21.27 -13.42 -19.11
N LEU A 13 -20.15 -12.77 -19.47
CA LEU A 13 -20.00 -12.10 -20.75
C LEU A 13 -20.03 -13.10 -21.92
N LYS A 14 -19.35 -14.25 -21.81
CA LYS A 14 -19.39 -15.31 -22.83
C LYS A 14 -20.80 -15.85 -23.05
N LYS A 15 -21.59 -16.02 -21.98
CA LYS A 15 -22.99 -16.46 -22.05
C LYS A 15 -23.87 -15.44 -22.79
N LEU A 16 -23.74 -14.16 -22.44
CA LEU A 16 -24.48 -13.07 -23.11
C LEU A 16 -24.13 -12.95 -24.60
N LEU A 17 -22.89 -13.27 -24.98
CA LEU A 17 -22.44 -13.26 -26.37
C LEU A 17 -22.96 -14.47 -27.17
N SER A 18 -23.15 -15.63 -26.53
CA SER A 18 -23.79 -16.79 -27.18
C SER A 18 -25.29 -16.62 -27.43
N GLU A 19 -25.97 -15.76 -26.65
CA GLU A 19 -27.42 -15.52 -26.77
C GLU A 19 -27.76 -14.45 -27.84
N LYS A 20 -26.76 -13.73 -28.37
CA LYS A 20 -26.94 -12.69 -29.41
C LYS A 20 -26.12 -13.04 -30.66
N GLU A 21 -26.64 -13.95 -31.48
CA GLU A 21 -25.98 -14.45 -32.71
C GLU A 21 -25.55 -13.33 -33.67
N ASP A 22 -26.34 -12.25 -33.79
CA ASP A 22 -26.03 -11.10 -34.65
C ASP A 22 -24.78 -10.31 -34.21
N LEU A 23 -24.42 -10.40 -32.93
CA LEU A 23 -23.27 -9.72 -32.33
C LEU A 23 -22.04 -10.62 -32.21
N ALA A 24 -22.16 -11.93 -32.43
CA ALA A 24 -21.07 -12.88 -32.33
C ALA A 24 -19.82 -12.51 -33.18
N PRO A 25 -19.94 -12.12 -34.48
CA PRO A 25 -18.76 -11.76 -35.27
C PRO A 25 -18.12 -10.44 -34.81
N VAL A 26 -18.94 -9.46 -34.42
CA VAL A 26 -18.47 -8.14 -33.94
C VAL A 26 -17.81 -8.26 -32.57
N ALA A 27 -18.38 -9.09 -31.69
CA ALA A 27 -17.84 -9.36 -30.37
C ALA A 27 -16.56 -10.20 -30.45
N ALA A 28 -16.49 -11.21 -31.31
CA ALA A 28 -15.26 -11.97 -31.54
C ALA A 28 -14.13 -11.08 -32.08
N ALA A 29 -14.44 -10.18 -33.02
CA ALA A 29 -13.48 -9.20 -33.52
C ALA A 29 -12.97 -8.27 -32.42
N LYS A 30 -13.86 -7.71 -31.59
CA LYS A 30 -13.47 -6.86 -30.46
C LYS A 30 -12.72 -7.61 -29.36
N ILE A 31 -13.08 -8.87 -29.08
CA ILE A 31 -12.36 -9.71 -28.11
C ILE A 31 -10.95 -9.98 -28.61
N ASN A 32 -10.78 -10.30 -29.89
CA ASN A 32 -9.45 -10.51 -30.48
C ASN A 32 -8.63 -9.22 -30.48
N GLU A 33 -9.25 -8.08 -30.77
CA GLU A 33 -8.61 -6.76 -30.72
C GLU A 33 -8.16 -6.40 -29.29
N ILE A 34 -9.03 -6.62 -28.29
CA ILE A 34 -8.71 -6.40 -26.87
C ILE A 34 -7.63 -7.39 -26.40
N THR A 35 -7.70 -8.65 -26.82
CA THR A 35 -6.71 -9.68 -26.45
C THR A 35 -5.35 -9.37 -27.06
N ALA A 36 -5.30 -8.90 -28.30
CA ALA A 36 -4.08 -8.45 -28.97
C ALA A 36 -3.49 -7.20 -28.28
N GLN A 37 -4.33 -6.23 -27.90
CA GLN A 37 -3.89 -5.04 -27.15
C GLN A 37 -3.34 -5.43 -25.76
N LEU A 38 -4.01 -6.33 -25.04
CA LEU A 38 -3.57 -6.82 -23.74
C LEU A 38 -2.26 -7.62 -23.80
N SER A 39 -2.02 -8.37 -24.88
CA SER A 39 -0.77 -9.12 -25.08
C SER A 39 0.39 -8.26 -25.62
N THR A 40 0.12 -7.05 -26.08
CA THR A 40 1.16 -6.02 -26.36
C THR A 40 1.49 -5.15 -25.16
N LEU A 41 0.74 -5.24 -24.06
CA LEU A 41 1.15 -4.61 -22.81
C LEU A 41 2.40 -5.34 -22.32
N PRO A 42 3.48 -4.62 -21.95
CA PRO A 42 4.63 -5.26 -21.37
C PRO A 42 4.20 -6.04 -20.13
N ASP A 43 4.39 -7.37 -20.15
CA ASP A 43 4.27 -8.25 -18.98
C ASP A 43 5.23 -7.84 -17.84
N SER A 44 6.16 -6.94 -18.12
CA SER A 44 6.98 -6.31 -17.09
C SER A 44 6.14 -5.29 -16.33
N LYS A 45 5.66 -5.70 -15.16
CA LYS A 45 5.55 -4.76 -14.04
C LYS A 45 6.83 -3.91 -14.08
N PRO A 46 6.73 -2.56 -14.11
CA PRO A 46 7.93 -1.74 -14.05
C PRO A 46 8.73 -2.20 -12.84
N ALA A 47 10.04 -2.39 -13.04
CA ALA A 47 10.94 -2.77 -11.97
C ALA A 47 10.74 -1.80 -10.80
N PHE A 48 10.80 -2.31 -9.57
CA PHE A 48 10.62 -1.48 -8.39
C PHE A 48 11.65 -0.34 -8.38
N ASP A 49 11.17 0.89 -8.46
CA ASP A 49 11.99 2.09 -8.27
C ASP A 49 11.86 2.56 -6.80
N PRO A 50 12.92 2.39 -5.98
CA PRO A 50 12.90 2.82 -4.58
C PRO A 50 12.75 4.34 -4.42
N VAL A 51 13.32 5.12 -5.33
CA VAL A 51 13.29 6.58 -5.25
C VAL A 51 11.89 7.09 -5.54
N ASP A 52 11.25 6.57 -6.58
CA ASP A 52 9.86 6.91 -6.89
C ASP A 52 8.90 6.47 -5.77
N ARG A 53 9.09 5.27 -5.22
CA ARG A 53 8.28 4.77 -4.10
C ARG A 53 8.34 5.67 -2.87
N ILE A 54 9.52 6.22 -2.54
CA ILE A 54 9.70 7.13 -1.39
C ILE A 54 8.99 8.47 -1.68
N LYS A 55 9.17 9.03 -2.87
CA LYS A 55 8.55 10.31 -3.28
C LYS A 55 7.03 10.23 -3.26
N THR A 56 6.46 9.22 -3.92
CA THR A 56 5.01 9.01 -3.97
C THR A 56 4.43 8.72 -2.58
N GLY A 57 5.14 7.96 -1.75
CA GLY A 57 4.76 7.69 -0.37
C GLY A 57 4.69 8.95 0.50
N PHE A 58 5.69 9.83 0.41
CA PHE A 58 5.70 11.10 1.14
C PHE A 58 4.62 12.05 0.62
N ALA A 59 4.43 12.14 -0.71
CA ALA A 59 3.37 12.96 -1.29
C ALA A 59 1.98 12.55 -0.76
N LYS A 60 1.72 11.24 -0.67
CA LYS A 60 0.49 10.69 -0.07
C LYS A 60 0.33 11.06 1.41
N PHE A 61 1.39 10.91 2.21
CA PHE A 61 1.38 11.34 3.62
C PHE A 61 1.06 12.84 3.73
N LYS A 62 1.70 13.66 2.89
CA LYS A 62 1.52 15.11 2.91
C LYS A 62 0.07 15.51 2.62
N SER A 63 -0.54 14.92 1.59
CA SER A 63 -1.92 15.24 1.20
C SER A 63 -2.96 14.67 2.17
N GLU A 64 -2.84 13.39 2.53
CA GLU A 64 -3.91 12.66 3.23
C GLU A 64 -3.83 12.74 4.76
N LYS A 65 -2.64 13.01 5.31
CA LYS A 65 -2.43 13.03 6.77
C LYS A 65 -2.01 14.39 7.26
N TYR A 66 -0.92 14.94 6.72
CA TYR A 66 -0.38 16.23 7.17
C TYR A 66 -1.35 17.38 6.91
N SER A 67 -1.73 17.61 5.65
CA SER A 67 -2.64 18.69 5.26
C SER A 67 -4.07 18.49 5.76
N ALA A 68 -4.50 17.25 6.02
CA ALA A 68 -5.81 16.95 6.58
C ALA A 68 -5.93 17.30 8.07
N ASN A 69 -4.81 17.39 8.81
CA ASN A 69 -4.80 17.64 10.25
C ASN A 69 -3.88 18.82 10.62
N PRO A 70 -4.11 20.04 10.10
CA PRO A 70 -3.18 21.15 10.25
C PRO A 70 -2.92 21.53 11.71
N ALA A 71 -3.97 21.54 12.55
CA ALA A 71 -3.84 21.85 13.98
C ALA A 71 -2.94 20.86 14.73
N LEU A 72 -3.11 19.56 14.48
CA LEU A 72 -2.29 18.50 15.09
C LEU A 72 -0.80 18.72 14.75
N TYR A 73 -0.48 18.87 13.46
CA TYR A 73 0.91 19.01 13.03
C TYR A 73 1.51 20.38 13.37
N GLU A 74 0.70 21.43 13.47
CA GLU A 74 1.12 22.71 14.03
C GLU A 74 1.55 22.56 15.50
N ASP A 75 0.76 21.86 16.31
CA ASP A 75 1.11 21.65 17.72
C ASP A 75 2.32 20.73 17.88
N LEU A 76 2.40 19.65 17.10
CA LEU A 76 3.58 18.77 17.08
C LEU A 76 4.86 19.50 16.64
N SER A 77 4.75 20.54 15.82
CA SER A 77 5.90 21.36 15.40
C SER A 77 6.48 22.20 16.56
N LYS A 78 5.67 22.51 17.57
CA LYS A 78 6.08 23.27 18.76
C LYS A 78 6.84 22.40 19.76
N GLY A 79 6.64 21.08 19.72
CA GLY A 79 7.33 20.12 20.57
C GLY A 79 6.60 18.78 20.66
N GLN A 80 7.23 17.81 21.33
CA GLN A 80 6.66 16.48 21.59
C GLN A 80 6.57 16.20 23.09
N SER A 81 5.51 15.51 23.54
CA SER A 81 5.35 15.05 24.92
C SER A 81 4.73 13.65 25.02
N PRO A 82 5.30 12.64 24.32
CA PRO A 82 4.76 11.28 24.28
C PRO A 82 4.67 10.68 25.68
N LYS A 83 3.61 9.92 25.94
CA LYS A 83 3.38 9.25 27.23
C LYS A 83 3.96 7.84 27.27
N LEU A 84 4.29 7.29 26.11
CA LEU A 84 4.76 5.92 25.94
C LEU A 84 6.18 5.91 25.36
N MET A 85 7.01 4.99 25.84
CA MET A 85 8.25 4.59 25.19
C MET A 85 8.10 3.13 24.76
N VAL A 86 8.40 2.83 23.50
CA VAL A 86 8.17 1.50 22.91
C VAL A 86 9.47 0.95 22.32
N PHE A 87 9.87 -0.24 22.76
CA PHE A 87 10.89 -1.06 22.11
C PHE A 87 10.23 -2.08 21.20
N ALA A 88 10.52 -2.03 19.90
CA ALA A 88 9.96 -2.95 18.91
C ALA A 88 11.03 -3.53 17.99
N CYS A 89 10.75 -4.68 17.37
CA CYS A 89 11.71 -5.33 16.49
C CYS A 89 11.84 -4.53 15.18
N SER A 90 13.02 -4.54 14.56
CA SER A 90 13.25 -3.98 13.22
C SER A 90 12.52 -4.73 12.10
N ASP A 91 11.91 -5.89 12.39
CA ASP A 91 11.12 -6.68 11.44
C ASP A 91 10.04 -5.82 10.76
N SER A 92 10.00 -5.86 9.42
CA SER A 92 9.16 -5.00 8.60
C SER A 92 7.65 -5.23 8.80
N ARG A 93 7.25 -6.35 9.42
CA ARG A 93 5.85 -6.76 9.60
C ARG A 93 5.21 -6.19 10.87
N VAL A 94 6.01 -5.70 11.81
CA VAL A 94 5.57 -5.33 13.17
C VAL A 94 5.83 -3.85 13.49
N CYS A 95 5.45 -2.96 12.57
CA CYS A 95 5.53 -1.51 12.82
C CYS A 95 4.60 -1.14 14.00
N PRO A 96 5.13 -0.66 15.15
CA PRO A 96 4.32 -0.45 16.34
C PRO A 96 3.21 0.58 16.11
N SER A 97 3.46 1.63 15.32
CA SER A 97 2.43 2.62 14.96
C SER A 97 1.26 2.02 14.18
N HIS A 98 1.48 0.94 13.43
CA HIS A 98 0.40 0.28 12.70
C HIS A 98 -0.30 -0.77 13.55
N VAL A 99 0.45 -1.57 14.31
CA VAL A 99 -0.09 -2.65 15.15
C VAL A 99 -0.92 -2.11 16.31
N LEU A 100 -0.52 -0.97 16.89
CA LEU A 100 -1.15 -0.35 18.05
C LEU A 100 -1.93 0.93 17.72
N ASP A 101 -2.05 1.28 16.43
CA ASP A 101 -2.73 2.48 15.94
C ASP A 101 -2.25 3.80 16.57
N PHE A 102 -0.94 3.91 16.85
CA PHE A 102 -0.39 5.15 17.40
C PHE A 102 -0.48 6.31 16.40
N GLN A 103 -0.98 7.43 16.90
CA GLN A 103 -0.94 8.71 16.24
C GLN A 103 0.43 9.39 16.43
N PRO A 104 0.79 10.33 15.53
CA PRO A 104 2.00 11.13 15.69
C PRO A 104 2.04 11.85 17.04
N GLY A 105 3.12 11.67 17.80
CA GLY A 105 3.32 12.28 19.12
C GLY A 105 2.92 11.42 20.32
N GLU A 106 2.30 10.26 20.13
CA GLU A 106 1.86 9.42 21.26
C GLU A 106 2.96 8.56 21.87
N ALA A 107 3.86 8.02 21.04
CA ALA A 107 4.92 7.11 21.45
C ALA A 107 6.30 7.54 20.95
N PHE A 108 7.28 7.50 21.85
CA PHE A 108 8.70 7.55 21.52
C PHE A 108 9.19 6.13 21.23
N VAL A 109 9.56 5.85 19.98
CA VAL A 109 9.79 4.48 19.50
C VAL A 109 11.27 4.21 19.25
N VAL A 110 11.79 3.11 19.81
CA VAL A 110 13.09 2.52 19.51
C VAL A 110 12.88 1.21 18.78
N ARG A 111 13.53 1.03 17.62
CA ARG A 111 13.50 -0.23 16.87
C ARG A 111 14.89 -0.80 16.67
N ASN A 112 15.11 -2.03 17.12
CA ASN A 112 16.37 -2.74 16.96
C ASN A 112 16.16 -4.24 16.72
N VAL A 113 17.25 -4.97 16.47
CA VAL A 113 17.20 -6.42 16.27
C VAL A 113 16.68 -7.11 17.53
N ALA A 114 15.59 -7.87 17.37
CA ALA A 114 14.94 -8.60 18.46
C ALA A 114 14.49 -7.74 19.65
N ASN A 115 14.23 -6.42 19.44
CA ASN A 115 13.71 -5.50 20.46
C ASN A 115 14.44 -5.59 21.81
N MET A 116 15.77 -5.74 21.76
CA MET A 116 16.60 -5.92 22.93
C MET A 116 16.79 -4.62 23.69
N VAL A 117 16.76 -4.73 25.02
CA VAL A 117 17.09 -3.65 25.95
C VAL A 117 18.35 -4.09 26.70
N PRO A 118 19.54 -3.65 26.28
CA PRO A 118 20.77 -4.06 26.95
C PRO A 118 20.86 -3.43 28.35
N PRO A 119 21.59 -4.06 29.29
CA PRO A 119 21.88 -3.44 30.57
C PRO A 119 22.73 -2.18 30.36
N PHE A 120 22.69 -1.30 31.35
CA PHE A 120 23.55 -0.12 31.35
C PHE A 120 25.03 -0.53 31.49
N ASP A 121 25.86 -0.07 30.56
CA ASP A 121 27.30 -0.32 30.54
C ASP A 121 28.04 1.02 30.73
N LYS A 122 28.84 1.12 31.80
CA LYS A 122 29.66 2.31 32.15
C LYS A 122 31.09 2.22 31.62
N VAL A 123 31.49 1.08 31.07
CA VAL A 123 32.90 0.72 30.84
C VAL A 123 33.26 0.78 29.35
N LYS A 124 32.27 1.07 28.49
CA LYS A 124 32.47 1.43 27.08
C LYS A 124 32.32 2.92 26.83
#